data_AF-E7BXF9-F1
#
_entry.id   AF-E7BXF9-F1
#
_cell.length_a   1.000
_cell.length_b   1.000
_cell.length_c   1.000
_cell.angle_alpha   90.00
_cell.angle_beta   90.00
_cell.angle_gamma   90.00
#
_symmetry.space_group_name_H-M   'P 1'
#
loop_
_entity.id
_entity.type
_entity.pdbx_description
1 polymer ?
#
loop_
_entity_poly.entity_id
_entity_poly.type
_entity_poly.pdbx_seq_one_letter_code
_entity_poly.pdbx_strand_id
1 'polypeptide(L)'
;SKKGLHEARDYASIDNAPEEKARGITINTSHIEYQTEKRHYAHVDCPGHADYVKNMITGAAQMDGAILVVAATDGPMPQTREHILLAKQVGVPKIVVFLNKIDMFNPEEREEMIGLVEMDIRGLLNEYGFDGDNTPVIAGSALKALQGDAEYENKIMELMEAVDSYIEEPKRETEKPFLMAIEDVFTITGRGTVATGRVERGVLTLNEEVEIVGLKPTKKTVVTGIEMFRKNLKEAQAGDNAGLLLRGI
;
A
#
# COMPACT_ATOMS: atom_id res chain seq x y z
N SER A 1 14.59 5.29 9.71
CA SER A 1 15.55 4.26 9.26
C SER A 1 16.98 4.56 9.69
N LYS A 2 17.85 3.54 9.70
CA LYS A 2 19.31 3.70 9.91
C LYS A 2 19.97 4.66 8.91
N LYS A 3 19.40 4.78 7.70
CA LYS A 3 19.82 5.75 6.67
C LYS A 3 19.21 7.16 6.81
N GLY A 4 18.34 7.40 7.80
CA GLY A 4 17.71 8.71 8.03
C GLY A 4 16.68 9.15 6.97
N LEU A 5 16.24 8.25 6.11
CA LEU A 5 15.35 8.57 4.97
C LEU A 5 13.87 8.66 5.36
N HIS A 6 13.48 8.18 6.54
CA HIS A 6 12.10 8.23 7.02
C HIS A 6 12.06 8.05 8.55
N GLU A 7 10.98 8.53 9.18
CA GLU A 7 10.71 8.28 10.60
C GLU A 7 10.40 6.80 10.82
N ALA A 8 11.03 6.20 11.85
CA ALA A 8 10.72 4.83 12.22
C ALA A 8 9.33 4.77 12.85
N ARG A 9 8.51 3.82 12.39
CA ARG A 9 7.20 3.50 12.99
C ARG A 9 7.23 2.10 13.54
N ASP A 10 6.81 1.95 14.78
CA ASP A 10 6.69 0.65 15.44
C ASP A 10 5.41 -0.06 14.97
N TYR A 11 5.39 -1.39 15.03
CA TYR A 11 4.23 -2.22 14.68
C TYR A 11 2.92 -1.73 15.34
N ALA A 12 2.98 -1.39 16.64
CA ALA A 12 1.83 -0.91 17.40
C ALA A 12 1.34 0.51 17.04
N SER A 13 2.06 1.21 16.15
CA SER A 13 1.67 2.50 15.57
C SER A 13 0.96 2.36 14.23
N ILE A 14 1.08 1.19 13.59
CA ILE A 14 0.36 0.79 12.37
C ILE A 14 -1.00 0.23 12.79
N ASP A 15 -1.01 -0.87 13.55
CA ASP A 15 -2.21 -1.43 14.18
C ASP A 15 -2.57 -0.61 15.43
N ASN A 16 -3.11 0.59 15.22
CA ASN A 16 -3.33 1.57 16.28
C ASN A 16 -4.74 1.55 16.88
N ALA A 17 -5.72 0.94 16.21
CA ALA A 17 -7.08 0.90 16.72
C ALA A 17 -7.17 -0.03 17.95
N PRO A 18 -7.96 0.32 18.97
CA PRO A 18 -8.13 -0.52 20.16
C PRO A 18 -8.56 -1.96 19.84
N GLU A 19 -9.35 -2.13 18.78
CA GLU A 19 -9.83 -3.44 18.32
C GLU A 19 -8.74 -4.24 17.60
N GLU A 20 -7.88 -3.59 16.81
CA GLU A 20 -6.73 -4.22 16.14
C GLU A 20 -5.71 -4.73 17.18
N LYS A 21 -5.40 -3.92 18.19
CA LYS A 21 -4.50 -4.32 19.29
C LYS A 21 -5.04 -5.49 20.11
N ALA A 22 -6.36 -5.55 20.30
CA ALA A 22 -6.99 -6.62 21.06
C ALA A 22 -7.03 -7.96 20.29
N ARG A 23 -7.18 -7.90 18.96
CA ARG A 23 -7.31 -9.09 18.10
C ARG A 23 -6.01 -9.52 17.44
N GLY A 24 -5.00 -8.65 17.37
CA GLY A 24 -3.73 -8.92 16.70
C GLY A 24 -3.89 -9.06 15.17
N ILE A 25 -4.91 -8.43 14.59
CA ILE A 25 -5.17 -8.40 13.15
C ILE A 25 -5.41 -6.95 12.71
N THR A 26 -4.88 -6.59 11.55
CA THR A 26 -5.19 -5.32 10.88
C THR A 26 -6.66 -5.31 10.45
N ILE A 27 -7.37 -4.22 10.72
CA ILE A 27 -8.79 -4.05 10.37
C ILE A 27 -8.94 -2.89 9.39
N ASN A 28 -8.33 -1.76 9.70
CA ASN A 28 -8.33 -0.56 8.87
C ASN A 28 -7.08 -0.51 7.99
N THR A 29 -7.21 0.11 6.82
CA THR A 29 -6.05 0.39 5.98
C THR A 29 -5.16 1.42 6.66
N SER A 30 -3.86 1.15 6.72
CA SER A 30 -2.87 2.06 7.31
C SER A 30 -1.98 2.65 6.23
N HIS A 31 -1.88 3.99 6.22
CA HIS A 31 -1.05 4.72 5.28
C HIS A 31 0.29 5.10 5.93
N ILE A 32 1.39 4.59 5.35
CA ILE A 32 2.76 4.77 5.83
C ILE A 32 3.59 5.43 4.71
N GLU A 33 4.39 6.43 5.09
CA GLU A 33 5.29 7.13 4.17
C GLU A 33 6.73 6.63 4.38
N TYR A 34 7.40 6.25 3.30
CA TYR A 34 8.85 5.99 3.32
C TYR A 34 9.44 6.29 1.94
N GLN A 35 10.77 6.33 1.85
CA GLN A 35 11.45 6.58 0.57
C GLN A 35 12.70 5.72 0.44
N THR A 36 13.01 5.37 -0.80
CA THR A 36 14.33 4.87 -1.22
C THR A 36 15.16 6.05 -1.72
N GLU A 37 16.37 5.79 -2.21
CA GLU A 37 17.19 6.81 -2.88
C GLU A 37 16.59 7.25 -4.23
N LYS A 38 15.70 6.43 -4.82
CA LYS A 38 15.10 6.69 -6.14
C LYS A 38 13.71 7.30 -6.06
N ARG A 39 12.89 6.86 -5.10
CA ARG A 39 11.44 7.13 -5.09
C ARG A 39 10.91 7.36 -3.70
N HIS A 40 9.81 8.09 -3.66
CA HIS A 40 8.98 8.29 -2.48
C HIS A 40 7.75 7.40 -2.56
N TYR A 41 7.45 6.69 -1.48
CA TYR A 41 6.39 5.69 -1.41
C TYR A 41 5.33 6.07 -0.38
N ALA A 42 4.08 5.98 -0.81
CA ALA A 42 2.93 5.82 0.07
C ALA A 42 2.57 4.33 0.10
N HIS A 43 2.75 3.69 1.24
CA HIS A 43 2.44 2.29 1.46
C HIS A 43 1.09 2.18 2.16
N VAL A 44 0.18 1.42 1.54
CA VAL A 44 -1.13 1.10 2.12
C VAL A 44 -1.05 -0.33 2.64
N ASP A 45 -1.05 -0.48 3.96
CA ASP A 45 -1.11 -1.78 4.61
C ASP A 45 -2.58 -2.24 4.66
N CYS A 46 -2.86 -3.41 4.06
CA CYS A 46 -4.20 -3.93 3.85
C CYS A 46 -4.46 -5.16 4.72
N PRO A 47 -5.67 -5.30 5.29
CA PRO A 47 -6.00 -6.44 6.13
C PRO A 47 -6.04 -7.75 5.33
N GLY A 48 -5.50 -8.82 5.91
CA GLY A 48 -5.46 -10.17 5.32
C GLY A 48 -6.64 -11.07 5.67
N HIS A 49 -7.49 -10.66 6.60
CA HIS A 49 -8.60 -11.50 7.09
C HIS A 49 -9.83 -11.36 6.18
N ALA A 50 -10.50 -12.49 5.91
CA ALA A 50 -11.64 -12.57 4.97
C ALA A 50 -12.76 -11.56 5.27
N ASP A 51 -13.03 -11.31 6.56
CA ASP A 51 -14.07 -10.36 7.00
C ASP A 51 -13.79 -8.90 6.60
N TYR A 52 -12.54 -8.55 6.28
CA TYR A 52 -12.10 -7.17 5.97
C TYR A 52 -11.65 -6.98 4.52
N VAL A 53 -12.01 -7.93 3.63
CA VAL A 53 -11.71 -7.86 2.18
C VAL A 53 -12.19 -6.56 1.54
N LYS A 54 -13.28 -5.95 2.02
CA LYS A 54 -13.78 -4.66 1.51
C LYS A 54 -12.76 -3.51 1.66
N ASN A 55 -12.05 -3.50 2.79
CA ASN A 55 -11.04 -2.47 3.07
C ASN A 55 -9.82 -2.69 2.18
N MET A 56 -9.44 -3.95 1.97
CA MET A 56 -8.41 -4.33 1.01
C MET A 56 -8.75 -3.86 -0.41
N ILE A 57 -9.98 -4.08 -0.90
CA ILE A 57 -10.41 -3.65 -2.26
C ILE A 57 -10.23 -2.13 -2.43
N THR A 58 -10.62 -1.36 -1.40
CA THR A 58 -10.52 0.11 -1.43
C THR A 58 -9.07 0.57 -1.47
N GLY A 59 -8.20 -0.04 -0.66
CA GLY A 59 -6.76 0.27 -0.67
C GLY A 59 -6.05 -0.19 -1.95
N ALA A 60 -6.36 -1.39 -2.45
CA ALA A 60 -5.72 -1.98 -3.62
C ALA A 60 -6.04 -1.23 -4.92
N ALA A 61 -7.22 -0.61 -5.02
CA ALA A 61 -7.57 0.27 -6.15
C ALA A 61 -6.61 1.47 -6.32
N GLN A 62 -5.90 1.84 -5.25
CA GLN A 62 -4.94 2.94 -5.28
C GLN A 62 -3.51 2.49 -5.58
N MET A 63 -3.23 1.19 -5.71
CA MET A 63 -1.86 0.67 -5.77
C MET A 63 -1.30 0.66 -7.20
N ASP A 64 -0.15 1.32 -7.38
CA ASP A 64 0.66 1.21 -8.61
C ASP A 64 1.44 -0.11 -8.70
N GLY A 65 1.50 -0.83 -7.59
CA GLY A 65 2.06 -2.17 -7.47
C GLY A 65 1.84 -2.67 -6.04
N ALA A 66 1.86 -3.98 -5.85
CA ALA A 66 1.64 -4.59 -4.53
C ALA A 66 2.84 -5.42 -4.09
N ILE A 67 3.05 -5.51 -2.77
CA ILE A 67 3.96 -6.46 -2.14
C ILE A 67 3.11 -7.61 -1.59
N LEU A 68 3.22 -8.79 -2.17
CA LEU A 68 2.55 -10.00 -1.69
C LEU A 68 3.43 -10.68 -0.64
N VAL A 69 3.03 -10.61 0.62
CA VAL A 69 3.73 -11.28 1.72
C VAL A 69 3.13 -12.67 1.93
N VAL A 70 3.97 -13.70 1.89
CA VAL A 70 3.57 -15.10 2.13
C VAL A 70 4.50 -15.68 3.18
N ALA A 71 3.94 -16.32 4.21
CA ALA A 71 4.75 -17.06 5.16
C ALA A 71 5.29 -18.32 4.48
N ALA A 72 6.62 -18.45 4.40
CA ALA A 72 7.25 -19.59 3.76
C ALA A 72 6.92 -20.91 4.48
N THR A 73 6.66 -20.87 5.79
CA THR A 73 6.22 -22.04 6.57
C THR A 73 4.86 -22.59 6.17
N ASP A 74 3.98 -21.71 5.67
CA ASP A 74 2.57 -22.02 5.46
C ASP A 74 2.25 -22.18 3.96
N GLY A 75 3.03 -21.52 3.09
CA GLY A 75 2.79 -21.47 1.66
C GLY A 75 1.56 -20.62 1.28
N PRO A 76 1.07 -20.72 0.03
CA PRO A 76 -0.12 -20.01 -0.40
C PRO A 76 -1.38 -20.51 0.33
N MET A 77 -2.03 -19.60 1.04
CA MET A 77 -3.29 -19.85 1.74
C MET A 77 -4.49 -19.39 0.87
N PRO A 78 -5.74 -19.75 1.22
CA PRO A 78 -6.92 -19.28 0.49
C PRO A 78 -6.97 -17.76 0.31
N GLN A 79 -6.57 -17.00 1.33
CA GLN A 79 -6.51 -15.54 1.30
C GLN A 79 -5.43 -15.03 0.34
N THR A 80 -4.31 -15.75 0.18
CA THR A 80 -3.28 -15.43 -0.82
C THR A 80 -3.89 -15.47 -2.23
N ARG A 81 -4.69 -16.50 -2.52
CA ARG A 81 -5.37 -16.64 -3.82
C ARG A 81 -6.38 -15.52 -4.05
N GLU A 82 -7.21 -15.26 -3.04
CA GLU A 82 -8.21 -14.21 -3.08
C GLU A 82 -7.58 -12.83 -3.28
N HIS A 83 -6.47 -12.55 -2.60
CA HIS A 83 -5.77 -11.27 -2.72
C HIS A 83 -5.17 -11.05 -4.11
N ILE A 84 -4.56 -12.08 -4.71
CA ILE A 84 -4.03 -11.98 -6.08
C ILE A 84 -5.19 -11.72 -7.07
N LEU A 85 -6.29 -12.47 -6.93
CA LEU A 85 -7.46 -12.30 -7.79
C LEU A 85 -8.03 -10.87 -7.67
N LEU A 86 -8.22 -10.37 -6.45
CA LEU A 86 -8.76 -9.04 -6.21
C LEU A 86 -7.81 -7.95 -6.70
N ALA A 87 -6.50 -8.08 -6.45
CA ALA A 87 -5.48 -7.16 -6.96
C ALA A 87 -5.57 -7.06 -8.49
N LYS A 88 -5.77 -8.18 -9.19
CA LYS A 88 -5.97 -8.18 -10.65
C LYS A 88 -7.25 -7.45 -11.05
N GLN A 89 -8.36 -7.68 -10.34
CA GLN A 89 -9.66 -7.09 -10.65
C GLN A 89 -9.71 -5.58 -10.44
N VAL A 90 -9.01 -5.07 -9.42
CA VAL A 90 -8.91 -3.62 -9.15
C VAL A 90 -7.82 -2.93 -9.95
N GLY A 91 -7.08 -3.67 -10.79
CA GLY A 91 -6.15 -3.11 -11.77
C GLY A 91 -4.72 -2.92 -11.29
N VAL A 92 -4.29 -3.59 -10.20
CA VAL A 92 -2.88 -3.59 -9.79
C VAL A 92 -2.02 -4.19 -10.91
N PRO A 93 -1.04 -3.44 -11.47
CA PRO A 93 -0.35 -3.88 -12.67
C PRO A 93 0.75 -4.91 -12.40
N LYS A 94 1.45 -4.79 -11.27
CA LYS A 94 2.59 -5.65 -10.91
C LYS A 94 2.59 -6.00 -9.43
N ILE A 95 3.11 -7.19 -9.13
CA ILE A 95 3.29 -7.70 -7.78
C ILE A 95 4.77 -8.02 -7.58
N VAL A 96 5.32 -7.70 -6.41
CA VAL A 96 6.59 -8.22 -5.91
C VAL A 96 6.28 -9.15 -4.73
N VAL A 97 6.94 -10.29 -4.63
CA VAL A 97 6.66 -11.27 -3.56
C VAL A 97 7.73 -11.21 -2.48
N PHE A 98 7.30 -11.24 -1.22
CA PHE A 98 8.17 -11.44 -0.07
C PHE A 98 7.80 -12.73 0.67
N LEU A 99 8.67 -13.75 0.56
CA LEU A 99 8.57 -15.00 1.33
C LEU A 99 9.14 -14.77 2.73
N ASN A 100 8.25 -14.57 3.68
CA ASN A 100 8.59 -14.21 5.06
C ASN A 100 8.77 -15.46 5.95
N LYS A 101 9.35 -15.27 7.14
CA LYS A 101 9.54 -16.29 8.19
C LYS A 101 10.51 -17.43 7.81
N ILE A 102 11.47 -17.20 6.91
CA ILE A 102 12.45 -18.24 6.55
C ILE A 102 13.38 -18.62 7.70
N ASP A 103 13.46 -17.78 8.74
CA ASP A 103 14.20 -18.04 9.97
C ASP A 103 13.61 -19.20 10.79
N MET A 104 12.36 -19.60 10.52
CA MET A 104 11.73 -20.75 11.17
C MET A 104 12.18 -22.10 10.61
N PHE A 105 12.81 -22.12 9.43
CA PHE A 105 13.34 -23.36 8.85
C PHE A 105 14.71 -23.70 9.41
N ASN A 106 14.95 -25.00 9.57
CA ASN A 106 16.28 -25.54 9.77
C ASN A 106 17.19 -25.10 8.60
N PRO A 107 18.44 -24.68 8.86
CA PRO A 107 19.34 -24.21 7.80
C PRO A 107 19.54 -25.22 6.66
N GLU A 108 19.49 -26.52 6.96
CA GLU A 108 19.69 -27.61 6.00
C GLU A 108 18.52 -27.79 5.02
N GLU A 109 17.30 -27.45 5.44
CA GLU A 109 16.06 -27.66 4.64
C GLU A 109 15.53 -26.34 4.06
N ARG A 110 16.07 -25.20 4.50
CA ARG A 110 15.55 -23.87 4.19
C ARG A 110 15.48 -23.59 2.69
N GLU A 111 16.54 -23.88 1.95
CA GLU A 111 16.62 -23.57 0.52
C GLU A 111 15.61 -24.40 -0.29
N GLU A 112 15.46 -25.68 0.05
CA GLU A 112 14.47 -26.57 -0.57
C GLU A 112 13.04 -26.08 -0.30
N MET A 113 12.72 -25.77 0.96
CA MET A 113 11.38 -25.30 1.35
C MET A 113 11.04 -23.95 0.69
N ILE A 114 12.00 -23.03 0.60
CA ILE A 114 11.81 -21.76 -0.11
C ILE A 114 11.50 -22.03 -1.59
N GLY A 115 12.28 -22.90 -2.24
CA GLY A 115 12.09 -23.23 -3.65
C GLY A 115 10.72 -23.84 -3.96
N LEU A 116 10.25 -24.75 -3.10
CA LEU A 116 8.90 -25.35 -3.24
C LEU A 116 7.79 -24.30 -3.15
N VAL A 117 7.85 -23.44 -2.13
CA VAL A 117 6.83 -22.40 -1.94
C VAL A 117 6.89 -21.34 -3.04
N GLU A 118 8.09 -20.99 -3.49
CA GLU A 118 8.26 -20.08 -4.63
C GLU A 118 7.60 -20.64 -5.90
N MET A 119 7.82 -21.92 -6.21
CA MET A 119 7.17 -22.56 -7.37
C MET A 119 5.65 -22.47 -7.30
N ASP A 120 5.06 -22.75 -6.13
CA ASP A 120 3.61 -22.68 -5.93
C ASP A 120 3.08 -21.25 -6.10
N ILE A 121 3.80 -20.24 -5.58
CA ILE A 121 3.41 -18.83 -5.72
C ILE A 121 3.52 -18.35 -7.17
N ARG A 122 4.58 -18.73 -7.88
CA ARG A 122 4.71 -18.39 -9.31
C ARG A 122 3.58 -19.00 -10.13
N GLY A 123 3.24 -20.27 -9.85
CA GLY A 123 2.08 -20.93 -10.47
C GLY A 123 0.78 -20.18 -10.20
N LEU A 124 0.58 -19.72 -8.97
CA LEU A 124 -0.62 -18.95 -8.57
C LEU A 124 -0.71 -17.57 -9.23
N LEU A 125 0.41 -16.87 -9.35
CA LEU A 125 0.49 -15.60 -10.06
C LEU A 125 0.11 -15.77 -11.54
N ASN A 126 0.66 -16.81 -12.19
CA ASN A 126 0.34 -17.15 -13.57
C ASN A 126 -1.14 -17.52 -13.74
N GLU A 127 -1.72 -18.29 -12.81
CA GLU A 127 -3.15 -18.67 -12.81
C GLU A 127 -4.08 -17.45 -12.89
N TYR A 128 -3.74 -16.37 -12.17
CA TYR A 128 -4.53 -15.13 -12.11
C TYR A 128 -4.04 -14.02 -13.06
N GLY A 129 -3.15 -14.34 -13.99
CA GLY A 129 -2.75 -13.45 -15.07
C GLY A 129 -1.73 -12.38 -14.68
N PHE A 130 -0.92 -12.63 -13.65
CA PHE A 130 0.34 -11.92 -13.42
C PHE A 130 1.51 -12.69 -14.07
N ASP A 131 2.63 -12.02 -14.29
CA ASP A 131 3.85 -12.63 -14.80
C ASP A 131 4.60 -13.34 -13.66
N GLY A 132 4.11 -14.52 -13.28
CA GLY A 132 4.70 -15.32 -12.21
C GLY A 132 6.13 -15.76 -12.51
N ASP A 133 6.50 -15.92 -13.78
CA ASP A 133 7.83 -16.37 -14.17
C ASP A 133 8.91 -15.30 -13.97
N ASN A 134 8.58 -14.03 -14.23
CA ASN A 134 9.53 -12.90 -14.07
C ASN A 134 9.32 -12.08 -12.80
N THR A 135 8.27 -12.34 -12.02
CA THR A 135 8.02 -11.63 -10.76
C THR A 135 9.20 -11.83 -9.78
N PRO A 136 9.75 -10.74 -9.20
CA PRO A 136 10.77 -10.86 -8.17
C PRO A 136 10.20 -11.51 -6.91
N VAL A 137 10.90 -12.51 -6.39
CA VAL A 137 10.59 -13.21 -5.15
C VAL A 137 11.78 -13.06 -4.21
N ILE A 138 11.56 -12.42 -3.07
CA ILE A 138 12.61 -12.17 -2.08
C ILE A 138 12.26 -12.94 -0.82
N ALA A 139 13.19 -13.76 -0.34
CA ALA A 139 13.02 -14.57 0.85
C ALA A 139 13.75 -13.94 2.04
N GLY A 140 13.07 -13.79 3.18
CA GLY A 140 13.63 -13.15 4.36
C GLY A 140 12.82 -13.34 5.64
N SER A 141 13.20 -12.59 6.67
CA SER A 141 12.49 -12.53 7.95
C SER A 141 12.31 -11.08 8.36
N ALA A 142 11.08 -10.58 8.21
CA ALA A 142 10.75 -9.21 8.61
C ALA A 142 10.94 -9.00 10.13
N LEU A 143 10.71 -10.04 10.94
CA LEU A 143 10.90 -9.98 12.39
C LEU A 143 12.38 -9.82 12.75
N LYS A 144 13.27 -10.64 12.17
CA LYS A 144 14.71 -10.54 12.42
C LYS A 144 15.29 -9.23 11.91
N ALA A 145 14.82 -8.77 10.75
CA ALA A 145 15.18 -7.45 10.22
C ALA A 145 14.80 -6.33 11.21
N LEU A 146 13.58 -6.37 11.76
CA LEU A 146 13.13 -5.40 12.75
C LEU A 146 13.93 -5.47 14.06
N GLN A 147 14.40 -6.66 14.44
CA GLN A 147 15.30 -6.88 15.60
C GLN A 147 16.74 -6.42 15.35
N GLY A 148 17.07 -5.97 14.14
CA GLY A 148 18.37 -5.41 13.80
C GLY A 148 19.39 -6.42 13.25
N ASP A 149 18.95 -7.61 12.85
CA ASP A 149 19.81 -8.60 12.20
C ASP A 149 20.20 -8.11 10.80
N ALA A 150 21.50 -7.91 10.59
CA ALA A 150 22.03 -7.31 9.37
C ALA A 150 21.75 -8.15 8.11
N GLU A 151 21.71 -9.47 8.23
CA GLU A 151 21.41 -10.35 7.08
C GLU A 151 19.98 -10.10 6.59
N TYR A 152 19.02 -10.08 7.52
CA TYR A 152 17.61 -9.90 7.20
C TYR A 152 17.25 -8.44 6.88
N GLU A 153 17.96 -7.47 7.45
CA GLU A 153 17.86 -6.07 7.00
C GLU A 153 18.24 -5.92 5.53
N ASN A 154 19.30 -6.61 5.08
CA ASN A 154 19.68 -6.60 3.67
C ASN A 154 18.59 -7.22 2.78
N LYS A 155 17.85 -8.24 3.26
CA LYS A 155 16.70 -8.78 2.52
C LYS A 155 15.55 -7.77 2.34
N ILE A 156 15.34 -6.88 3.29
CA ILE A 156 14.36 -5.78 3.11
C ILE A 156 14.88 -4.75 2.09
N MET A 157 16.19 -4.50 2.06
CA MET A 157 16.79 -3.63 1.04
C MET A 157 16.68 -4.25 -0.36
N GLU A 158 16.97 -5.55 -0.51
CA GLU A 158 16.77 -6.30 -1.76
C GLU A 158 15.31 -6.24 -2.23
N LEU A 159 14.34 -6.40 -1.31
CA LEU A 159 12.91 -6.23 -1.62
C LEU A 159 12.61 -4.84 -2.18
N MET A 160 13.12 -3.79 -1.54
CA MET A 160 12.86 -2.43 -1.99
C MET A 160 13.58 -2.08 -3.30
N GLU A 161 14.74 -2.66 -3.57
CA GLU A 161 15.41 -2.57 -4.87
C GLU A 161 14.63 -3.27 -5.99
N ALA A 162 14.01 -4.42 -5.68
CA ALA A 162 13.10 -5.10 -6.60
C ALA A 162 11.84 -4.26 -6.86
N VAL A 163 11.27 -3.63 -5.84
CA VAL A 163 10.14 -2.69 -5.99
C VAL A 163 10.52 -1.50 -6.87
N ASP A 164 11.67 -0.87 -6.60
CA ASP A 164 12.19 0.27 -7.39
C ASP A 164 12.41 -0.09 -8.87
N SER A 165 12.81 -1.32 -9.18
CA SER A 165 13.20 -1.74 -10.53
C SER A 165 12.06 -2.39 -11.32
N TYR A 166 11.20 -3.15 -10.65
CA TYR A 166 10.16 -3.94 -11.28
C TYR A 166 8.84 -3.19 -11.41
N ILE A 167 8.42 -2.46 -10.37
CA ILE A 167 7.21 -1.65 -10.41
C ILE A 167 7.51 -0.38 -11.22
N GLU A 168 6.79 -0.21 -12.31
CA GLU A 168 6.96 0.94 -13.20
C GLU A 168 6.48 2.21 -12.50
N GLU A 169 7.16 3.31 -12.77
CA GLU A 169 6.67 4.60 -12.31
C GLU A 169 5.38 4.94 -13.09
N PRO A 170 4.26 5.17 -12.40
CA PRO A 170 3.00 5.43 -13.07
C PRO A 170 3.08 6.74 -13.85
N LYS A 171 2.57 6.74 -15.08
CA LYS A 171 2.44 7.97 -15.87
C LYS A 171 1.38 8.85 -15.25
N ARG A 172 1.81 9.95 -14.61
CA ARG A 172 0.90 10.94 -14.02
C ARG A 172 0.20 11.73 -15.13
N GLU A 173 -1.13 11.61 -15.20
CA GLU A 173 -1.94 12.32 -16.19
C GLU A 173 -2.30 13.74 -15.73
N THR A 174 -1.28 14.58 -15.48
CA THR A 174 -1.45 15.92 -14.87
C THR A 174 -2.17 16.92 -15.77
N GLU A 175 -2.18 16.71 -17.09
CA GLU A 175 -2.83 17.61 -18.05
C GLU A 175 -4.35 17.37 -18.18
N LYS A 176 -4.89 16.33 -17.54
CA LYS A 176 -6.33 16.03 -17.58
C LYS A 176 -7.11 16.83 -16.51
N PRO A 177 -8.45 16.96 -16.64
CA PRO A 177 -9.26 17.53 -15.58
C PRO A 177 -9.10 16.76 -14.26
N PHE A 178 -8.96 17.49 -13.16
CA PHE A 178 -8.79 16.93 -11.82
C PHE A 178 -9.88 15.90 -11.49
N LEU A 179 -9.45 14.76 -10.96
CA LEU A 179 -10.33 13.74 -10.41
C LEU A 179 -9.60 13.04 -9.25
N MET A 180 -10.28 12.94 -8.12
CA MET A 180 -9.81 12.22 -6.94
C MET A 180 -10.90 11.27 -6.47
N ALA A 181 -10.56 10.00 -6.28
CA ALA A 181 -11.47 9.03 -5.67
C ALA A 181 -11.47 9.26 -4.15
N ILE A 182 -12.66 9.37 -3.54
CA ILE A 182 -12.78 9.53 -2.09
C ILE A 182 -12.69 8.15 -1.44
N GLU A 183 -11.69 7.97 -0.57
CA GLU A 183 -11.49 6.79 0.26
C GLU A 183 -12.23 6.92 1.59
N ASP A 184 -12.04 8.04 2.28
CA ASP A 184 -12.64 8.29 3.59
C ASP A 184 -12.94 9.78 3.80
N VAL A 185 -13.75 10.08 4.81
CA VAL A 185 -14.17 11.44 5.17
C VAL A 185 -14.10 11.62 6.68
N PHE A 186 -13.37 12.64 7.11
CA PHE A 186 -13.23 13.00 8.52
C PHE A 186 -13.70 14.43 8.77
N THR A 187 -14.19 14.70 9.98
CA THR A 187 -14.48 16.06 10.42
C THR A 187 -13.40 16.50 11.43
N ILE A 188 -12.65 17.55 11.08
CA ILE A 188 -11.69 18.16 12.00
C ILE A 188 -12.37 19.31 12.72
N THR A 189 -12.50 19.19 14.04
CA THR A 189 -13.10 20.21 14.90
C THR A 189 -12.44 21.57 14.68
N GLY A 190 -13.23 22.58 14.32
CA GLY A 190 -12.76 23.95 14.06
C GLY A 190 -12.13 24.19 12.68
N ARG A 191 -11.95 23.16 11.85
CA ARG A 191 -11.51 23.32 10.45
C ARG A 191 -12.60 22.99 9.44
N GLY A 192 -13.28 21.85 9.60
CA GLY A 192 -14.34 21.39 8.69
C GLY A 192 -14.14 19.96 8.20
N THR A 193 -14.80 19.64 7.08
CA THR A 193 -14.84 18.31 6.49
C THR A 193 -13.65 18.08 5.56
N VAL A 194 -12.88 17.02 5.81
CA VAL A 194 -11.74 16.59 5.00
C VAL A 194 -12.10 15.29 4.29
N ALA A 195 -12.02 15.29 2.97
CA ALA A 195 -12.09 14.07 2.16
C ALA A 195 -10.67 13.62 1.82
N THR A 196 -10.35 12.35 2.05
CA THR A 196 -9.05 11.76 1.73
C THR A 196 -9.15 10.80 0.56
N GLY A 197 -8.08 10.70 -0.21
CA GLY A 197 -7.93 9.66 -1.22
C GLY A 197 -6.81 9.95 -2.21
N ARG A 198 -6.72 9.09 -3.23
CA ARG A 198 -5.73 9.20 -4.30
C ARG A 198 -6.25 10.10 -5.42
N VAL A 199 -5.42 11.06 -5.84
CA VAL A 199 -5.68 11.83 -7.07
C VAL A 199 -5.42 10.92 -8.27
N GLU A 200 -6.46 10.63 -9.04
CA GLU A 200 -6.38 9.75 -10.22
C GLU A 200 -5.73 10.47 -11.40
N ARG A 201 -6.08 11.75 -11.60
CA ARG A 201 -5.59 12.56 -12.72
C ARG A 201 -5.72 14.05 -12.45
N GLY A 202 -5.02 14.83 -13.26
CA GLY A 202 -5.01 16.29 -13.20
C GLY A 202 -4.21 16.87 -12.05
N VAL A 203 -4.33 18.17 -11.88
CA VAL A 203 -3.75 18.97 -10.80
C VAL A 203 -4.87 19.82 -10.21
N LEU A 204 -4.90 19.92 -8.89
CA LEU A 204 -5.79 20.79 -8.14
C LEU A 204 -4.96 21.80 -7.36
N THR A 205 -5.22 23.07 -7.56
CA THR A 205 -4.59 24.15 -6.79
C THR A 205 -5.47 24.54 -5.60
N LEU A 206 -4.83 24.96 -4.51
CA LEU A 206 -5.54 25.52 -3.36
C LEU A 206 -6.47 26.67 -3.76
N ASN A 207 -7.70 26.66 -3.23
CA ASN A 207 -8.80 27.58 -3.52
C ASN A 207 -9.51 27.41 -4.87
N GLU A 208 -9.27 26.31 -5.59
CA GLU A 208 -10.07 25.95 -6.77
C GLU A 208 -11.44 25.37 -6.37
N GLU A 209 -12.43 25.56 -7.26
CA GLU A 209 -13.75 24.96 -7.15
C GLU A 209 -13.72 23.51 -7.65
N VAL A 210 -14.36 22.61 -6.91
CA VAL A 210 -14.52 21.20 -7.28
C VAL A 210 -15.99 20.79 -7.16
N GLU A 211 -16.35 19.73 -7.88
CA GLU A 211 -17.66 19.10 -7.81
C GLU A 211 -17.56 17.74 -7.10
N ILE A 212 -18.39 17.53 -6.08
CA ILE A 212 -18.56 16.22 -5.46
C ILE A 212 -19.62 15.48 -6.27
N VAL A 213 -19.19 14.47 -7.02
CA VAL A 213 -20.01 13.69 -7.96
C VAL A 213 -20.19 12.27 -7.43
N GLY A 214 -21.39 11.71 -7.52
CA GLY A 214 -21.65 10.31 -7.16
C GLY A 214 -22.99 10.11 -6.46
N LEU A 215 -23.00 9.34 -5.38
CA LEU A 215 -24.16 8.82 -4.61
C LEU A 215 -25.32 9.80 -4.33
N LYS A 216 -25.07 11.11 -4.40
CA LYS A 216 -26.04 12.21 -4.17
C LYS A 216 -25.96 13.23 -5.31
N PRO A 217 -26.96 14.13 -5.47
CA PRO A 217 -26.88 15.20 -6.46
C PRO A 217 -25.57 16.00 -6.35
N THR A 218 -24.97 16.30 -7.50
CA THR A 218 -23.69 16.99 -7.57
C THR A 218 -23.72 18.31 -6.80
N LYS A 219 -22.72 18.51 -5.93
CA LYS A 219 -22.58 19.72 -5.13
C LYS A 219 -21.21 20.35 -5.38
N LYS A 220 -21.20 21.65 -5.65
CA LYS A 220 -19.97 22.46 -5.77
C LYS A 220 -19.45 22.85 -4.40
N THR A 221 -18.13 22.87 -4.27
CA THR A 221 -17.42 23.38 -3.09
C THR A 221 -16.06 23.93 -3.49
N VAL A 222 -15.39 24.63 -2.59
CA VAL A 222 -14.05 25.17 -2.79
C VAL A 222 -13.10 24.41 -1.87
N VAL A 223 -11.95 23.99 -2.41
CA VAL A 223 -10.90 23.33 -1.63
C VAL A 223 -10.08 24.39 -0.91
N THR A 224 -10.13 24.38 0.42
CA THR A 224 -9.53 25.42 1.28
C THR A 224 -8.28 24.98 2.02
N GLY A 225 -7.92 23.71 1.89
CA GLY A 225 -6.72 23.12 2.42
C GLY A 225 -6.40 21.86 1.63
N ILE A 226 -5.11 21.65 1.36
CA ILE A 226 -4.58 20.43 0.75
C ILE A 226 -3.47 19.96 1.69
N GLU A 227 -3.57 18.73 2.16
CA GLU A 227 -2.63 18.15 3.11
C GLU A 227 -2.20 16.75 2.66
N MET A 228 -0.92 16.43 2.78
CA MET A 228 -0.40 15.08 2.56
C MET A 228 0.53 14.74 3.73
N PHE A 229 0.24 13.65 4.43
CA PHE A 229 1.03 13.21 5.61
C PHE A 229 1.34 14.33 6.62
N ARG A 230 0.34 15.15 6.99
CA ARG A 230 0.48 16.29 7.92
C ARG A 230 1.31 17.48 7.41
N LYS A 231 1.62 17.51 6.11
CA LYS A 231 2.30 18.62 5.43
C LYS A 231 1.29 19.37 4.58
N ASN A 232 1.20 20.69 4.73
CA ASN A 232 0.35 21.51 3.88
C ASN A 232 0.98 21.66 2.50
N LEU A 233 0.18 21.47 1.46
CA LEU A 233 0.58 21.62 0.06
C LEU A 233 -0.16 22.79 -0.59
N LYS A 234 0.43 23.33 -1.66
CA LYS A 234 -0.21 24.36 -2.50
C LYS A 234 -1.04 23.76 -3.63
N GLU A 235 -0.69 22.55 -4.03
CA GLU A 235 -1.31 21.79 -5.11
C GLU A 235 -1.29 20.30 -4.74
N ALA A 236 -2.26 19.56 -5.28
CA ALA A 236 -2.26 18.10 -5.31
C ALA A 236 -2.31 17.66 -6.77
N GLN A 237 -1.53 16.66 -7.14
CA GLN A 237 -1.45 16.17 -8.51
C GLN A 237 -1.69 14.66 -8.58
N ALA A 238 -1.96 14.16 -9.78
CA ALA A 238 -2.12 12.74 -10.06
C ALA A 238 -1.04 11.89 -9.37
N GLY A 239 -1.49 10.87 -8.63
CA GLY A 239 -0.67 9.97 -7.81
C GLY A 239 -0.55 10.36 -6.33
N ASP A 240 -0.87 11.59 -5.94
CA ASP A 240 -0.77 11.99 -4.53
C ASP A 240 -1.93 11.41 -3.71
N ASN A 241 -1.61 10.88 -2.52
CA ASN A 241 -2.59 10.55 -1.48
C ASN A 241 -2.82 11.78 -0.61
N ALA A 242 -3.90 12.53 -0.89
CA ALA A 242 -4.15 13.84 -0.33
C ALA A 242 -5.43 13.89 0.51
N GLY A 243 -5.42 14.74 1.53
CA GLY A 243 -6.59 15.21 2.26
C GLY A 243 -7.00 16.59 1.79
N LEU A 244 -8.25 16.73 1.33
CA LEU A 244 -8.83 17.97 0.83
C LEU A 244 -9.85 18.53 1.83
N LEU A 245 -9.60 19.73 2.36
CA LEU A 245 -10.54 20.42 3.24
C LEU A 245 -11.60 21.16 2.40
N LEU A 246 -12.84 20.71 2.50
CA LEU A 246 -13.97 21.17 1.68
C LEU A 246 -14.81 22.22 2.41
N ARG A 247 -15.02 23.38 1.79
CA ARG A 247 -15.79 24.47 2.40
C ARG A 247 -17.30 24.20 2.36
N GLY A 248 -17.96 24.24 3.52
CA GLY A 248 -19.43 24.21 3.60
C GLY A 248 -20.06 22.86 3.22
N ILE A 249 -19.30 21.78 3.40
CA ILE A 249 -19.76 20.38 3.32
C ILE A 249 -19.96 19.87 4.74
#